data_AF-A0AAU4WYP6-F1
#
_entry.id   AF-A0AAU4WYP6-F1
#
_cell.length_a   1.000
_cell.length_b   1.000
_cell.length_c   1.000
_cell.angle_alpha   90.00
_cell.angle_beta   90.00
_cell.angle_gamma   90.00
#
_symmetry.space_group_name_H-M   'P 1'
#
loop_
_entity.id
_entity.type
_entity.pdbx_description
1 polymer ?
#
loop_
_entity_poly.entity_id
_entity_poly.type
_entity_poly.pdbx_seq_one_letter_code
_entity_poly.pdbx_strand_id
1 'polypeptide(L)'
;MSAEPALVSGAYALFEAAWETATELAAFFDPNRPRIDARAREVLYALGSGMSDVTASRELGISLRTYRRRVAELLVALDAGSRFQAGVRAGKLGLTRG
;
A
#
# COMPACT_ATOMS: atom_id res chain seq x y z
N MET A 1 23.24 -34.58 2.22
CA MET A 1 22.40 -33.37 2.03
C MET A 1 23.25 -32.34 1.30
N SER A 2 23.42 -32.52 -0.02
CA SER A 2 24.19 -31.55 -0.82
C SER A 2 23.24 -30.40 -1.12
N ALA A 3 23.53 -29.21 -0.58
CA ALA A 3 22.90 -28.01 -1.09
C ALA A 3 23.37 -27.87 -2.55
N GLU A 4 22.43 -27.99 -3.49
CA GLU A 4 22.75 -27.84 -4.91
C GLU A 4 23.26 -26.40 -5.14
N PRO A 5 24.52 -26.20 -5.58
CA PRO A 5 25.12 -24.86 -5.63
C PRO A 5 24.32 -23.86 -6.47
N ALA A 6 23.60 -24.35 -7.48
CA ALA A 6 22.71 -23.55 -8.32
C ALA A 6 21.49 -23.03 -7.55
N LEU A 7 20.87 -23.84 -6.69
CA LEU A 7 19.74 -23.42 -5.86
C LEU A 7 20.16 -22.37 -4.83
N VAL A 8 21.33 -22.56 -4.21
CA VAL A 8 21.87 -21.59 -3.25
C VAL A 8 22.18 -20.26 -3.95
N SER A 9 22.82 -20.31 -5.12
CA SER A 9 23.11 -19.11 -5.92
C SER A 9 21.83 -18.39 -6.35
N GLY A 10 20.80 -19.14 -6.77
CA GLY A 10 19.51 -18.58 -7.15
C GLY A 10 18.79 -17.93 -5.98
N ALA A 11 18.75 -18.58 -4.81
CA ALA A 11 18.16 -18.01 -3.59
C ALA A 11 18.92 -16.75 -3.13
N TYR A 12 20.25 -16.76 -3.24
CA TYR A 12 21.08 -15.60 -2.91
C TYR A 12 20.81 -14.42 -3.85
N ALA A 13 20.72 -14.66 -5.16
CA ALA A 13 20.39 -13.61 -6.13
C ALA A 13 19.00 -13.02 -5.90
N LEU A 14 18.01 -13.85 -5.54
CA LEU A 14 16.66 -13.40 -5.15
C LEU A 14 16.68 -12.57 -3.87
N PHE A 15 17.47 -12.98 -2.87
CA PHE A 15 17.66 -12.23 -1.65
C PHE A 15 18.27 -10.85 -1.93
N GLU A 16 19.37 -10.80 -2.67
CA GLU A 16 20.04 -9.53 -3.00
C GLU A 16 19.11 -8.60 -3.79
N ALA A 17 18.39 -9.12 -4.79
CA ALA A 17 17.42 -8.32 -5.54
C ALA A 17 16.27 -7.80 -4.65
N ALA A 18 15.76 -8.62 -3.73
CA ALA A 18 14.73 -8.20 -2.78
C ALA A 18 15.27 -7.17 -1.76
N TRP A 19 16.52 -7.33 -1.33
CA TRP A 19 17.18 -6.44 -0.39
C TRP A 19 17.45 -5.06 -1.01
N GLU A 20 18.02 -5.00 -2.21
CA GLU A 20 18.32 -3.77 -2.95
C GLU A 20 17.05 -2.99 -3.33
N THR A 21 15.90 -3.66 -3.47
CA THR A 21 14.62 -3.02 -3.79
C THR A 21 13.73 -2.80 -2.58
N ALA A 22 14.20 -3.16 -1.37
CA ALA A 22 13.45 -2.98 -0.15
C ALA A 22 13.26 -1.49 0.19
N THR A 23 12.16 -1.19 0.86
CA THR A 23 11.96 0.15 1.42
C THR A 23 12.88 0.32 2.63
N GLU A 24 13.57 1.45 2.72
CA GLU A 24 14.45 1.75 3.86
C GLU A 24 13.73 1.64 5.21
N LEU A 25 14.39 1.05 6.21
CA LEU A 25 13.85 0.96 7.56
C LEU A 25 13.56 2.34 8.17
N ALA A 26 14.36 3.36 7.83
CA ALA A 26 14.14 4.74 8.27
C ALA A 26 12.76 5.27 7.83
N ALA A 27 12.29 4.88 6.64
CA ALA A 27 10.95 5.24 6.18
C ALA A 27 9.84 4.61 7.03
N PHE A 28 10.09 3.54 7.80
CA PHE A 28 9.13 3.00 8.76
C PHE A 28 9.01 3.85 10.03
N PHE A 29 10.09 4.52 10.41
CA PHE A 29 10.14 5.38 11.59
C PHE A 29 9.85 6.85 11.31
N ASP A 30 9.59 7.23 10.05
CA ASP A 30 9.22 8.60 9.69
C ASP A 30 7.95 9.01 10.47
N PRO A 31 8.02 10.01 11.37
CA PRO A 31 6.87 10.47 12.14
C PRO A 31 5.78 11.10 11.26
N ASN A 32 6.11 11.49 10.03
CA ASN A 32 5.15 12.00 9.05
C ASN A 32 4.52 10.88 8.21
N ARG A 33 4.95 9.63 8.38
CA ARG A 33 4.35 8.51 7.65
C ARG A 33 2.87 8.36 8.07
N PRO A 34 1.93 8.35 7.12
CA PRO A 34 0.53 8.18 7.43
C PRO A 34 0.30 6.85 8.15
N ARG A 35 -0.28 6.89 9.35
CA ARG A 35 -0.72 5.68 10.07
C ARG A 35 -2.00 5.16 9.42
N ILE A 36 -1.84 4.17 8.54
CA ILE A 36 -2.95 3.51 7.85
C ILE A 36 -3.32 2.23 8.62
N ASP A 37 -4.49 2.22 9.24
CA ASP A 37 -5.05 0.99 9.84
C ASP A 37 -5.47 -0.03 8.76
N ALA A 38 -5.80 -1.26 9.18
CA ALA A 38 -6.18 -2.33 8.25
C ALA A 38 -7.36 -1.91 7.34
N ARG A 39 -8.31 -1.15 7.88
CA ARG A 39 -9.51 -0.73 7.16
C ARG A 39 -9.22 0.38 6.16
N ALA A 40 -8.34 1.30 6.51
CA ALA A 40 -7.85 2.35 5.63
C ALA A 40 -7.02 1.74 4.48
N ARG A 41 -6.31 0.62 4.72
CA ARG A 41 -5.60 -0.11 3.67
C ARG A 41 -6.55 -0.70 2.63
N GLU A 42 -7.65 -1.30 3.05
CA GLU A 42 -8.68 -1.82 2.13
C GLU A 42 -9.31 -0.71 1.27
N VAL A 43 -9.59 0.46 1.87
CA VAL A 43 -10.07 1.64 1.13
C VAL A 43 -9.00 2.15 0.14
N LEU A 44 -7.74 2.18 0.56
CA LEU A 44 -6.60 2.55 -0.28
C LEU A 44 -6.43 1.60 -1.48
N TYR A 45 -6.60 0.30 -1.26
CA TYR A 45 -6.56 -0.70 -2.31
C TYR A 45 -7.68 -0.47 -3.32
N ALA A 46 -8.93 -0.33 -2.86
CA ALA A 46 -10.08 -0.06 -3.73
C ALA A 46 -9.91 1.25 -4.54
N LEU A 47 -9.34 2.29 -3.91
CA LEU A 47 -8.94 3.54 -4.58
C LEU A 47 -7.92 3.30 -5.69
N GLY A 48 -6.87 2.51 -5.41
CA GLY A 48 -5.82 2.17 -6.38
C GLY A 48 -6.31 1.30 -7.54
N SER A 49 -7.34 0.48 -7.33
CA SER A 49 -7.98 -0.36 -8.35
C SER A 49 -8.91 0.39 -9.30
N GLY A 50 -9.14 1.71 -9.08
CA GLY A 50 -10.00 2.52 -9.94
C GLY A 50 -11.50 2.26 -9.77
N MET A 51 -11.91 1.60 -8.69
CA MET A 51 -13.33 1.35 -8.40
C MET A 51 -14.07 2.65 -8.10
N SER A 52 -15.35 2.72 -8.51
CA SER A 52 -16.22 3.80 -8.07
C SER A 52 -16.47 3.72 -6.55
N ASP A 53 -16.72 4.86 -5.90
CA ASP A 53 -17.06 4.88 -4.46
C ASP A 53 -18.24 3.95 -4.14
N VAL A 54 -19.22 3.84 -5.05
CA VAL A 54 -20.40 2.98 -4.87
C VAL A 54 -20.00 1.51 -4.88
N THR A 55 -19.22 1.09 -5.87
CA THR A 55 -18.72 -0.30 -5.98
C THR A 55 -17.88 -0.66 -4.77
N ALA A 56 -16.89 0.17 -4.44
CA ALA A 56 -15.99 -0.06 -3.32
C ALA A 56 -16.71 -0.10 -1.97
N SER A 57 -17.71 0.78 -1.77
CA SER A 57 -18.51 0.76 -0.52
C SER A 57 -19.28 -0.55 -0.34
N ARG A 58 -19.80 -1.12 -1.43
CA ARG A 58 -20.52 -2.41 -1.42
C ARG A 58 -19.59 -3.58 -1.15
N GLU A 59 -18.45 -3.65 -1.83
CA GLU A 59 -17.46 -4.72 -1.59
C GLU A 59 -16.95 -4.72 -0.15
N LEU A 60 -16.72 -3.54 0.41
CA LEU A 60 -16.29 -3.40 1.79
C LEU A 60 -17.44 -3.57 2.80
N GLY A 61 -18.70 -3.66 2.37
CA GLY A 61 -19.84 -3.81 3.28
C GLY A 61 -20.07 -2.59 4.18
N ILE A 62 -19.77 -1.37 3.70
CA ILE A 62 -19.99 -0.12 4.44
C ILE A 62 -20.86 0.86 3.65
N SER A 63 -21.50 1.81 4.34
CA SER A 63 -22.25 2.87 3.66
C SER A 63 -21.36 3.71 2.74
N LEU A 64 -21.92 4.23 1.65
CA LEU A 64 -21.25 5.16 0.74
C LEU A 64 -20.72 6.40 1.48
N ARG A 65 -21.47 6.90 2.48
CA ARG A 65 -21.04 8.02 3.34
C ARG A 65 -19.78 7.67 4.13
N THR A 66 -19.75 6.49 4.74
CA THR A 66 -18.59 6.00 5.50
C THR A 66 -17.37 5.84 4.60
N TYR A 67 -17.57 5.27 3.40
CA TYR A 67 -16.50 5.11 2.42
C TYR A 67 -15.91 6.47 2.01
N ARG A 68 -16.75 7.42 1.59
CA ARG A 68 -16.30 8.76 1.20
C ARG A 68 -15.58 9.52 2.31
N ARG A 69 -16.05 9.39 3.56
CA ARG A 69 -15.36 9.97 4.72
C ARG A 69 -13.95 9.38 4.86
N ARG A 70 -13.80 8.05 4.78
CA ARG A 70 -12.50 7.38 4.85
C ARG A 70 -11.57 7.78 3.70
N VAL A 71 -12.11 7.94 2.49
CA VAL A 71 -11.36 8.48 1.35
C VAL A 71 -10.85 9.89 1.65
N ALA A 72 -11.69 10.78 2.19
CA ALA A 72 -11.27 12.13 2.56
C ALA A 72 -10.18 12.14 3.64
N GLU A 73 -10.32 11.30 4.67
CA GLU A 73 -9.29 11.10 5.70
C GLU A 73 -7.96 10.63 5.08
N LEU A 74 -8.01 9.71 4.12
CA LEU A 74 -6.84 9.24 3.38
C LEU A 74 -6.20 10.32 2.50
N LEU A 75 -7.01 11.13 1.80
CA LEU A 75 -6.49 12.24 1.01
C LEU A 75 -5.73 13.23 1.88
N VAL A 76 -6.25 13.57 3.06
CA VAL A 76 -5.55 14.43 4.03
C VAL A 76 -4.28 13.76 4.54
N ALA A 77 -4.37 12.51 4.97
CA ALA A 77 -3.23 11.77 5.52
C ALA A 77 -2.09 11.60 4.49
N LEU A 78 -2.43 11.48 3.21
CA LEU A 78 -1.46 11.37 2.11
C LEU A 78 -1.07 12.72 1.52
N ASP A 79 -1.60 13.83 2.04
CA ASP A 79 -1.44 15.19 1.49
C ASP A 79 -1.75 15.26 -0.03
N ALA A 80 -2.81 14.56 -0.45
CA ALA A 80 -3.20 14.41 -1.85
C ALA A 80 -4.43 15.25 -2.20
N GLY A 81 -4.35 16.04 -3.27
CA GLY A 81 -5.47 16.84 -3.78
C GLY A 81 -6.44 16.06 -4.66
N SER A 82 -6.11 14.83 -5.05
CA SER A 82 -6.98 13.96 -5.85
C SER A 82 -6.77 12.49 -5.53
N ARG A 83 -7.78 11.66 -5.87
CA ARG A 83 -7.73 10.20 -5.73
C ARG A 83 -6.52 9.60 -6.47
N PHE A 84 -6.23 10.11 -7.66
CA PHE A 84 -5.07 9.68 -8.45
C PHE A 84 -3.76 10.01 -7.74
N GLN A 85 -3.60 11.25 -7.25
CA GLN A 85 -2.42 11.65 -6.48
C GLN A 85 -2.24 10.80 -5.23
N ALA A 86 -3.34 10.46 -4.54
CA ALA A 86 -3.32 9.58 -3.38
C ALA A 86 -2.83 8.17 -3.74
N GLY A 87 -3.28 7.60 -4.86
CA GLY A 87 -2.79 6.32 -5.36
C GLY A 87 -1.28 6.34 -5.64
N VAL A 88 -0.78 7.38 -6.32
CA VAL A 88 0.66 7.54 -6.60
C VAL A 88 1.47 7.67 -5.31
N ARG A 89 1.03 8.52 -4.37
CA ARG A 89 1.74 8.71 -3.08
C ARG A 89 1.71 7.46 -2.21
N ALA A 90 0.58 6.79 -2.13
CA ALA A 90 0.46 5.53 -1.41
C ALA A 90 1.39 4.45 -2.01
N GLY A 91 1.53 4.39 -3.34
CA GLY A 91 2.51 3.52 -4.00
C GLY A 91 3.96 3.84 -3.63
N LYS A 92 4.34 5.13 -3.64
CA LYS A 92 5.68 5.58 -3.21
C LYS A 92 5.99 5.25 -1.75
N LEU A 93 4.98 5.26 -0.89
CA LEU A 93 5.10 4.94 0.54
C LEU A 93 4.96 3.44 0.84
N GLY A 94 4.80 2.59 -0.19
CA GLY A 94 4.62 1.14 -0.05
C GLY A 94 3.32 0.75 0.66
N LEU A 95 2.28 1.60 0.61
CA LEU A 95 1.02 1.43 1.36
C LEU A 95 -0.07 0.67 0.56
N THR A 96 0.16 0.42 -0.74
CA THR A 96 -0.83 -0.20 -1.64
C THR A 96 -0.70 -1.71 -1.77
N ARG A 97 0.37 -2.31 -1.23
CA ARG A 97 0.55 -3.77 -1.20
C ARG A 97 -0.09 -4.33 0.08
N GLY A 98 -1.13 -5.13 -0.10
CA GLY A 98 -1.66 -6.05 0.91
C GLY A 98 -0.80 -7.29 1.01
#